data_AF-A0A5C2RQ16-F1
#
_entry.id   AF-A0A5C2RQ16-F1
#
_cell.length_a   1.000
_cell.length_b   1.000
_cell.length_c   1.000
_cell.angle_alpha   90.00
_cell.angle_beta   90.00
_cell.angle_gamma   90.00
#
_symmetry.space_group_name_H-M   'P 1'
#
loop_
_entity.id
_entity.type
_entity.pdbx_description
1 polymer ?
#
loop_
_entity_poly.entity_id
_entity_poly.type
_entity_poly.pdbx_seq_one_letter_code
_entity_poly.pdbx_strand_id
1 'polypeptide(L)'
;MPPAKLVHLGPTETFESLNPMRRVPRPVVIAAIELPEDEVWRWYLRIRKFDSNTPLDSGQLTYAAIEIGDFVRRYGFRFIITGELFDPPRYVLVTQSKWFDQGYLGMDKKDIPLYPEQEGKCEKRARLYLKKWEVQGVDKFPYVTYLTGVHSGLF
;
A
#
# COMPACT_ATOMS: atom_id res chain seq x y z
N MET A 1 13.93 -18.67 14.21
CA MET A 1 14.04 -17.53 13.26
C MET A 1 13.86 -16.25 14.05
N PRO A 2 14.73 -15.25 13.92
CA PRO A 2 14.48 -13.95 14.54
C PRO A 2 13.25 -13.31 13.87
N PRO A 3 12.41 -12.59 14.62
CA PRO A 3 11.26 -11.88 14.06
C PRO A 3 11.74 -10.81 13.08
N ALA A 4 11.02 -10.64 11.97
CA ALA A 4 11.25 -9.54 11.04
C ALA A 4 11.15 -8.22 11.83
N LYS A 5 12.26 -7.48 11.89
CA LYS A 5 12.29 -6.15 12.50
C LYS A 5 11.40 -5.24 11.65
N LEU A 6 10.34 -4.75 12.28
CA LEU A 6 9.47 -3.70 11.77
C LEU A 6 10.33 -2.48 11.37
N VAL A 7 10.17 -2.00 10.13
CA VAL A 7 10.54 -0.63 9.80
C VAL A 7 9.27 0.19 10.06
N HIS A 8 9.19 0.82 11.22
CA HIS A 8 8.20 1.86 11.46
C HIS A 8 8.50 3.03 10.51
N LEU A 9 7.90 3.02 9.34
CA LEU A 9 7.37 4.27 8.83
C LEU A 9 6.09 4.45 9.64
N GLY A 10 6.09 5.36 10.62
CA GLY A 10 4.83 5.83 11.21
C GLY A 10 3.89 6.36 10.10
N PRO A 11 2.75 6.99 10.43
CA PRO A 11 2.09 7.83 9.43
C PRO A 11 3.18 8.76 8.88
N THR A 12 3.57 8.55 7.61
CA THR A 12 4.73 9.24 7.03
C THR A 12 4.50 10.71 7.29
N GLU A 13 5.41 11.36 8.01
CA GLU A 13 5.35 12.80 8.16
C GLU A 13 5.67 13.40 6.81
N THR A 14 4.62 13.53 6.02
CA THR A 14 4.68 14.20 4.75
C THR A 14 4.88 15.69 5.01
N PHE A 15 5.42 16.42 4.04
CA PHE A 15 5.58 17.87 4.17
C PHE A 15 4.25 18.60 4.49
N GLU A 16 3.10 18.02 4.11
CA GLU A 16 1.76 18.51 4.47
C GLU A 16 1.38 18.22 5.92
N SER A 17 1.90 17.16 6.54
CA SER A 17 1.67 16.84 7.96
C SER A 17 2.28 17.85 8.93
N LEU A 18 3.26 18.66 8.47
CA LEU A 18 3.89 19.75 9.21
C LEU A 18 3.11 21.07 9.14
N ASN A 19 2.11 21.19 8.27
CA ASN A 19 1.23 22.35 8.20
C ASN A 19 -0.20 21.98 8.64
N PRO A 20 -0.58 22.23 9.91
CA PRO A 20 -1.89 21.84 10.46
C PRO A 20 -3.08 22.46 9.69
N MET A 21 -2.86 23.54 8.93
CA MET A 21 -3.89 24.19 8.09
C MET A 21 -4.14 23.49 6.74
N ARG A 22 -3.27 22.55 6.32
CA ARG A 22 -3.34 21.86 5.02
C ARG A 22 -3.62 20.36 5.10
N ARG A 23 -3.97 19.82 6.28
CA ARG A 23 -4.27 18.38 6.40
C ARG A 23 -5.43 18.02 5.47
N VAL A 24 -5.13 17.32 4.38
CA VAL A 24 -6.17 16.67 3.58
C VAL A 24 -6.81 15.60 4.46
N PRO A 25 -8.10 15.70 4.81
CA PRO A 25 -8.77 14.70 5.63
C PRO A 25 -8.70 13.34 4.93
N ARG A 26 -8.05 12.38 5.61
CA ARG A 26 -7.91 10.99 5.19
C ARG A 26 -8.93 10.15 5.98
N PRO A 27 -10.07 9.76 5.40
CA PRO A 27 -11.10 9.02 6.13
C PRO A 27 -10.85 7.51 6.19
N VAL A 28 -9.78 7.00 5.55
CA VAL A 28 -9.55 5.55 5.42
C VAL A 28 -8.24 5.14 6.06
N VAL A 29 -8.28 4.21 7.02
CA VAL A 29 -7.09 3.46 7.44
C VAL A 29 -7.03 2.17 6.65
N ILE A 30 -5.87 1.89 6.08
CA ILE A 30 -5.62 0.62 5.41
C ILE A 30 -4.38 -0.07 5.96
N ALA A 31 -4.43 -1.39 5.98
CA ALA A 31 -3.30 -2.27 6.16
C ALA A 31 -2.95 -2.89 4.81
N ALA A 32 -1.66 -3.02 4.53
CA ALA A 32 -1.18 -3.50 3.24
C ALA A 32 0.20 -4.16 3.33
N ILE A 33 0.53 -4.92 2.29
CA ILE A 33 1.89 -5.40 2.01
C ILE A 33 2.48 -4.47 0.96
N GLU A 34 3.60 -3.84 1.27
CA GLU A 34 4.29 -2.93 0.35
C GLU A 34 5.31 -3.68 -0.51
N LEU A 35 5.30 -3.39 -1.81
CA LEU A 35 6.12 -4.03 -2.83
C LEU A 35 7.17 -3.04 -3.35
N PRO A 36 8.43 -3.49 -3.55
CA PRO A 36 9.44 -2.68 -4.22
C PRO A 36 9.12 -2.53 -5.72
N GLU A 37 9.54 -1.42 -6.32
CA GLU A 37 9.26 -1.09 -7.72
C GLU A 37 9.66 -2.19 -8.71
N ASP A 38 10.85 -2.78 -8.51
CA ASP A 38 11.35 -3.88 -9.33
C ASP A 38 10.37 -5.07 -9.37
N GLU A 39 9.76 -5.41 -8.24
CA GLU A 39 8.82 -6.53 -8.16
C GLU A 39 7.44 -6.17 -8.71
N VAL A 40 7.02 -4.91 -8.59
CA VAL A 40 5.82 -4.41 -9.27
C VAL A 40 5.99 -4.56 -10.78
N TRP A 41 7.12 -4.10 -11.31
CA TRP A 41 7.43 -4.19 -12.72
C TRP A 41 7.50 -5.64 -13.22
N ARG A 42 8.27 -6.50 -12.55
CA ARG A 42 8.36 -7.93 -12.90
C ARG A 42 7.00 -8.62 -12.83
N TRP A 43 6.18 -8.27 -11.84
CA TRP A 43 4.85 -8.85 -11.71
C TRP A 43 3.93 -8.40 -12.85
N TYR A 44 3.96 -7.12 -13.22
CA TYR A 44 3.25 -6.61 -14.38
C TYR A 44 3.67 -7.35 -15.67
N LEU A 45 4.98 -7.50 -15.92
CA LEU A 45 5.49 -8.24 -17.08
C LEU A 45 4.96 -9.68 -17.10
N ARG A 46 4.99 -10.38 -15.97
CA ARG A 46 4.42 -11.75 -15.83
C ARG A 46 2.94 -11.79 -16.16
N ILE A 47 2.14 -10.86 -15.64
CA ILE A 47 0.70 -10.76 -15.92
C ILE A 47 0.45 -10.57 -17.42
N ARG A 48 1.25 -9.73 -18.07
CA ARG A 48 1.16 -9.43 -19.50
C ARG A 48 1.84 -10.47 -20.40
N LYS A 49 2.49 -11.47 -19.81
CA LYS A 49 3.28 -12.52 -20.50
C LYS A 49 4.44 -11.94 -21.33
N PHE A 50 5.05 -10.87 -20.83
CA PHE A 50 6.28 -10.31 -21.38
C PHE A 50 7.52 -10.95 -20.73
N ASP A 51 8.69 -10.75 -21.35
CA ASP A 51 9.95 -11.22 -20.79
C ASP A 51 10.21 -10.53 -19.44
N SER A 52 10.31 -11.34 -18.38
CA SER A 52 10.53 -10.86 -17.01
C SER A 52 11.92 -10.26 -16.79
N ASN A 53 12.85 -10.45 -17.73
CA ASN A 53 14.17 -9.82 -17.72
C ASN A 53 14.16 -8.40 -18.33
N THR A 54 13.02 -7.93 -18.83
CA THR A 54 12.88 -6.56 -19.35
C THR A 54 13.28 -5.57 -18.25
N PRO A 55 14.24 -4.65 -18.49
CA PRO A 55 14.66 -3.67 -17.49
C PRO A 55 13.51 -2.84 -16.95
N LEU A 56 13.62 -2.40 -15.69
CA LEU A 56 12.63 -1.53 -15.05
C LEU A 56 12.45 -0.24 -15.85
N ASP A 57 11.20 0.05 -16.24
CA ASP A 57 10.79 1.34 -16.79
C ASP A 57 9.94 2.09 -15.76
N SER A 58 10.58 2.99 -15.01
CA SER A 58 9.91 3.81 -14.01
C SER A 58 8.79 4.68 -14.60
N GLY A 59 8.88 5.06 -15.88
CA GLY A 59 7.84 5.83 -16.57
C GLY A 59 6.54 5.06 -16.77
N GLN A 60 6.59 3.72 -16.70
CA GLN A 60 5.42 2.86 -16.84
C GLN A 60 4.93 2.25 -15.52
N LEU A 61 5.58 2.52 -14.38
CA LEU A 61 5.17 1.93 -13.10
C LEU A 61 3.74 2.29 -12.69
N THR A 62 3.30 3.53 -12.94
CA THR A 62 1.91 3.93 -12.68
C THR A 62 0.93 3.11 -13.51
N TYR A 63 1.23 2.91 -14.80
CA TYR A 63 0.40 2.10 -15.69
C TYR A 63 0.41 0.62 -15.26
N ALA A 64 1.59 0.07 -14.95
CA ALA A 64 1.77 -1.27 -14.43
C ALA A 64 0.94 -1.52 -13.15
N ALA A 65 0.96 -0.58 -12.22
CA ALA A 65 0.19 -0.66 -10.98
C ALA A 65 -1.33 -0.62 -11.20
N ILE A 66 -1.82 0.18 -12.17
CA ILE A 66 -3.24 0.21 -12.55
C ILE A 66 -3.65 -1.16 -13.11
N GLU A 67 -2.88 -1.72 -14.04
CA GLU A 67 -3.14 -3.02 -14.64
C GLU A 67 -3.08 -4.15 -13.60
N ILE A 68 -2.13 -4.09 -12.66
CA ILE A 68 -2.10 -4.99 -11.49
C ILE A 68 -3.35 -4.81 -10.65
N GLY A 69 -3.78 -3.57 -10.39
CA GLY A 69 -5.02 -3.24 -9.68
C GLY A 69 -6.24 -3.94 -10.27
N ASP A 70 -6.44 -3.82 -11.57
CA ASP A 70 -7.53 -4.47 -12.28
C ASP A 70 -7.42 -5.99 -12.27
N PHE A 71 -6.19 -6.49 -12.39
CA PHE A 71 -5.91 -7.91 -12.31
C PHE A 71 -6.24 -8.51 -10.93
N VAL A 72 -5.84 -7.86 -9.84
CA VAL A 72 -6.03 -8.40 -8.49
C VAL A 72 -7.47 -8.29 -7.98
N ARG A 73 -8.26 -7.34 -8.53
CA ARG A 73 -9.68 -7.13 -8.18
C ARG A 73 -10.50 -8.40 -8.31
N ARG A 74 -10.26 -9.20 -9.36
CA ARG A 74 -10.99 -10.46 -9.58
C ARG A 74 -10.70 -11.56 -8.54
N TYR A 75 -9.66 -11.38 -7.72
CA TYR A 75 -9.32 -12.27 -6.61
C TYR A 75 -9.74 -11.71 -5.24
N GLY A 76 -10.48 -10.61 -5.23
CA GLY A 76 -10.96 -9.93 -4.02
C GLY A 76 -9.88 -9.11 -3.31
N PHE A 77 -8.81 -8.74 -4.00
CA PHE A 77 -7.78 -7.85 -3.48
C PHE A 77 -7.88 -6.47 -4.12
N ARG A 78 -7.20 -5.50 -3.52
CA ARG A 78 -7.01 -4.17 -4.09
C ARG A 78 -5.53 -3.83 -4.10
N PHE A 79 -5.03 -3.37 -5.24
CA PHE A 79 -3.69 -2.81 -5.35
C PHE A 79 -3.83 -1.31 -5.60
N ILE A 80 -3.06 -0.50 -4.88
CA ILE A 80 -3.07 0.95 -5.05
C ILE A 80 -1.65 1.50 -5.10
N ILE A 81 -1.53 2.74 -5.55
CA ILE A 81 -0.36 3.57 -5.31
C ILE A 81 -0.73 4.53 -4.19
N THR A 82 0.14 4.64 -3.19
CA THR A 82 0.02 5.61 -2.10
C THR A 82 1.30 6.43 -2.02
N GLY A 83 1.22 7.66 -1.53
CA GLY A 83 2.34 8.61 -1.57
C GLY A 83 1.78 10.00 -1.80
N GLU A 84 2.46 11.01 -1.26
CA GLU A 84 2.07 12.41 -1.44
C GLU A 84 2.96 13.09 -2.47
N LEU A 85 2.63 14.31 -2.84
CA LEU A 85 3.29 15.08 -3.92
C LEU A 85 4.83 15.17 -3.77
N PHE A 86 5.33 15.01 -2.55
CA PHE A 86 6.75 15.11 -2.19
C PHE A 86 7.36 13.80 -1.68
N ASP A 87 6.56 12.73 -1.55
CA ASP A 87 7.05 11.42 -1.12
C ASP A 87 7.10 10.45 -2.31
N PRO A 88 8.09 9.54 -2.36
CA PRO A 88 8.13 8.53 -3.40
C PRO A 88 6.88 7.64 -3.36
N PRO A 89 6.35 7.22 -4.52
CA PRO A 89 5.19 6.35 -4.59
C PRO A 89 5.50 5.01 -3.93
N ARG A 90 4.55 4.53 -3.13
CA ARG A 90 4.54 3.20 -2.54
C ARG A 90 3.47 2.37 -3.20
N TYR A 91 3.85 1.16 -3.57
CA TYR A 91 2.99 0.22 -4.29
C TYR A 91 2.57 -0.87 -3.33
N VAL A 92 1.26 -1.02 -3.14
CA VAL A 92 0.76 -1.73 -1.97
C VAL A 92 -0.43 -2.61 -2.32
N LEU A 93 -0.37 -3.86 -1.86
CA LEU A 93 -1.49 -4.78 -1.90
C LEU A 93 -2.28 -4.65 -0.59
N VAL A 94 -3.46 -4.05 -0.68
CA VAL A 94 -4.34 -3.79 0.46
C VAL A 94 -4.90 -5.11 0.99
N THR A 95 -4.71 -5.34 2.29
CA THR A 95 -5.20 -6.54 2.99
C THR A 95 -6.47 -6.23 3.78
N GLN A 96 -6.54 -5.04 4.38
CA GLN A 96 -7.69 -4.59 5.16
C GLN A 96 -7.88 -3.07 4.99
N SER A 97 -9.12 -2.61 5.04
CA SER A 97 -9.45 -1.19 4.96
C SER A 97 -10.66 -0.87 5.82
N LYS A 98 -10.62 0.23 6.56
CA LYS A 98 -11.75 0.73 7.34
C LYS A 98 -11.98 2.20 7.04
N TRP A 99 -13.22 2.52 6.69
CA TRP A 99 -13.69 3.89 6.48
C TRP A 99 -14.20 4.48 7.80
N PHE A 100 -13.98 5.77 7.98
CA PHE A 100 -14.41 6.52 9.16
C PHE A 100 -15.21 7.73 8.69
N ASP A 101 -16.53 7.65 8.88
CA ASP A 101 -17.48 8.66 8.37
C ASP A 101 -17.30 10.05 9.00
N GLN A 102 -16.81 10.10 10.24
CA GLN A 102 -16.47 11.35 10.94
C GLN A 102 -15.02 11.80 10.68
N GLY A 103 -14.28 11.05 9.86
CA GLY A 103 -12.88 11.27 9.55
C GLY A 103 -11.95 11.12 10.76
N TYR A 104 -10.65 11.07 10.47
CA TYR A 104 -9.59 11.27 11.47
C TYR A 104 -9.20 12.74 11.64
N LEU A 105 -9.98 13.64 11.04
CA LEU A 105 -9.69 15.07 11.03
C LEU A 105 -9.70 15.59 12.48
N GLY A 106 -8.53 16.02 12.96
CA GLY A 106 -8.35 16.53 14.33
C GLY A 106 -8.01 15.49 15.40
N MET A 107 -7.95 14.20 15.05
CA MET A 107 -7.55 13.14 15.98
C MET A 107 -6.01 13.12 16.18
N ASP A 108 -5.55 12.89 17.41
CA ASP A 108 -4.14 12.69 17.70
C ASP A 108 -3.66 11.37 17.06
N LYS A 109 -2.41 11.32 16.57
CA LYS A 109 -1.85 10.16 15.87
C LYS A 109 -1.94 8.88 16.73
N LYS A 110 -1.79 9.01 18.04
CA LYS A 110 -1.85 7.89 18.99
C LYS A 110 -3.26 7.29 19.13
N ASP A 111 -4.29 8.06 18.79
CA ASP A 111 -5.69 7.68 18.95
C ASP A 111 -6.28 7.09 17.66
N ILE A 112 -5.52 7.13 16.56
CA ILE A 112 -5.90 6.48 15.29
C ILE A 112 -5.79 4.96 15.49
N PRO A 113 -6.90 4.19 15.43
CA PRO A 113 -6.89 2.74 15.49
C PRO A 113 -6.25 2.18 14.21
N LEU A 114 -4.94 2.01 14.27
CA LEU A 114 -4.18 1.27 13.28
C LEU A 114 -4.49 -0.22 13.41
N TYR A 115 -4.28 -0.97 12.32
CA TYR A 115 -4.38 -2.43 12.38
C TYR A 115 -3.28 -2.99 13.30
N PRO A 116 -3.51 -4.16 13.95
CA PRO A 116 -2.53 -4.78 14.82
C PRO A 116 -1.18 -4.97 14.13
N GLU A 117 -0.08 -4.81 14.86
CA GLU A 117 1.28 -4.93 14.31
C GLU A 117 1.59 -6.33 13.74
N GLN A 118 0.87 -7.34 14.22
CA GLN A 118 1.03 -8.72 13.80
C GLN A 118 0.07 -9.08 12.67
N GLU A 119 0.59 -9.78 11.67
CA GLU A 119 -0.19 -10.27 10.55
C GLU A 119 -1.32 -11.21 10.97
N GLY A 120 -2.53 -10.87 10.52
CA GLY A 120 -3.71 -11.69 10.68
C GLY A 120 -3.92 -12.66 9.52
N LYS A 121 -5.16 -13.12 9.40
CA LYS A 121 -5.58 -14.06 8.34
C LYS A 121 -5.53 -13.43 6.95
N CYS A 122 -5.85 -12.13 6.83
CA CYS A 122 -5.90 -11.42 5.56
C CYS A 122 -4.50 -11.24 4.96
N GLU A 123 -3.51 -10.90 5.78
CA GLU A 123 -2.12 -10.70 5.40
C GLU A 123 -1.49 -12.02 4.94
N LYS A 124 -1.72 -13.10 5.69
CA LYS A 124 -1.27 -14.45 5.30
C LYS A 124 -1.86 -14.87 3.94
N ARG A 125 -3.15 -14.58 3.71
CA ARG A 125 -3.81 -14.83 2.41
C ARG A 125 -3.17 -14.01 1.29
N ALA A 126 -2.87 -12.73 1.54
CA ALA A 126 -2.21 -11.86 0.57
C ALA A 126 -0.78 -12.34 0.24
N ARG A 127 0.01 -12.75 1.24
CA ARG A 127 1.33 -13.35 1.01
C ARG A 127 1.26 -14.62 0.17
N LEU A 128 0.34 -15.53 0.49
CA LEU A 128 0.11 -16.74 -0.31
C LEU A 128 -0.28 -16.41 -1.75
N TYR A 129 -1.11 -15.39 -1.95
CA TYR A 129 -1.49 -14.92 -3.27
C TYR A 129 -0.28 -14.39 -4.06
N LEU A 130 0.55 -13.54 -3.46
CA LEU A 130 1.76 -13.03 -4.09
C LEU A 130 2.76 -14.15 -4.44
N LYS A 131 2.93 -15.12 -3.54
CA LYS A 131 3.74 -16.32 -3.79
C LYS A 131 3.22 -17.17 -4.95
N LYS A 132 1.90 -17.36 -5.04
CA LYS A 132 1.26 -18.07 -6.16
C LYS A 132 1.56 -17.41 -7.49
N TRP A 133 1.72 -16.09 -7.49
CA TRP A 133 2.09 -15.33 -8.68
C TRP A 133 3.59 -15.22 -8.90
N GLU A 134 4.43 -15.87 -8.09
CA GLU A 134 5.90 -15.88 -8.20
C GLU A 134 6.55 -14.51 -7.96
N VAL A 135 5.91 -13.65 -7.16
CA VAL A 135 6.53 -12.42 -6.66
C VAL A 135 7.66 -12.81 -5.70
N GLN A 136 8.86 -12.25 -5.90
CA GLN A 136 10.06 -12.69 -5.20
C GLN A 136 10.23 -11.96 -3.86
N GLY A 137 10.77 -12.65 -2.86
CA GLY A 137 11.05 -12.04 -1.55
C GLY A 137 9.82 -11.67 -0.73
N VAL A 138 8.64 -12.18 -1.09
CA VAL A 138 7.35 -11.83 -0.45
C VAL A 138 7.43 -11.87 1.07
N ASP A 139 8.04 -12.88 1.68
CA ASP A 139 8.11 -13.02 3.15
C ASP A 139 8.84 -11.87 3.86
N LYS A 140 9.64 -11.08 3.13
CA LYS A 140 10.39 -9.94 3.65
C LYS A 140 9.69 -8.60 3.40
N PHE A 141 8.62 -8.59 2.59
CA PHE A 141 7.91 -7.36 2.27
C PHE A 141 7.28 -6.77 3.53
N PRO A 142 7.44 -5.45 3.75
CA PRO A 142 6.94 -4.82 4.95
C PRO A 142 5.41 -4.84 4.96
N TYR A 143 4.88 -5.19 6.13
CA TYR A 143 3.48 -4.99 6.45
C TYR A 143 3.33 -3.58 7.03
N VAL A 144 2.51 -2.75 6.39
CA VAL A 144 2.39 -1.33 6.67
C VAL A 144 0.93 -0.94 6.90
N THR A 145 0.71 0.06 7.74
CA THR A 145 -0.59 0.69 7.93
C THR A 145 -0.47 2.19 7.66
N TYR A 146 -1.39 2.75 6.88
CA TYR A 146 -1.41 4.19 6.59
C TYR A 146 -2.82 4.71 6.36
N LEU A 147 -2.95 6.03 6.50
CA LEU A 147 -4.14 6.80 6.21
C LEU A 147 -4.18 7.19 4.73
N THR A 148 -5.34 7.04 4.09
CA THR A 148 -5.55 7.38 2.67
C THR A 148 -6.97 7.92 2.42
N GLY A 149 -7.22 8.35 1.19
CA GLY A 149 -8.48 8.91 0.72
C GLY A 149 -8.53 10.44 0.74
N VAL A 150 -9.61 10.97 0.18
CA VAL A 150 -10.01 12.39 0.27
C VAL A 150 -11.42 12.39 0.83
N HIS A 151 -11.68 13.18 1.86
CA HIS A 151 -13.01 13.28 2.47
C HIS A 151 -14.03 13.78 1.45
N SER A 152 -15.21 13.15 1.41
CA SER A 152 -16.27 13.46 0.45
C SER A 152 -16.79 14.89 0.56
N GLY A 153 -16.79 15.48 1.75
CA GLY A 153 -17.19 16.88 1.99
C GLY A 153 -16.22 17.95 1.46
N LEU A 154 -15.19 17.57 0.70
CA LEU A 154 -14.30 18.49 -0.02
C LEU A 154 -14.68 18.68 -1.50
N PHE A 155 -15.81 18.11 -1.92
CA PHE A 155 -16.41 18.30 -3.24
C PHE A 155 -17.84 18.81 -3.12
#